data_AF-A0A918PG33-F1
#
_entry.id   AF-A0A918PG33-F1
#
_cell.length_a   1.000
_cell.length_b   1.000
_cell.length_c   1.000
_cell.angle_alpha   90.00
_cell.angle_beta   90.00
_cell.angle_gamma   90.00
#
_symmetry.space_group_name_H-M   'P 1'
#
loop_
_entity.id
_entity.type
_entity.pdbx_description
1 polymer ?
#
loop_
_entity_poly.entity_id
_entity_poly.type
_entity_poly.pdbx_seq_one_letter_code
_entity_poly.pdbx_strand_id
1 'polypeptide(L)'
;MPAPVPVPYVASRPLPPYRALFAVDAKDFTGLPAVQHGPVSQLIPELVDQALERAGLHELRDSKRFPANAGDGVVFGFEPTLLPSVLWPFLGVLDDVLGAYNQQSVGPRIRLRVSVHVGPLPDGDSPGDGNGTARNDTHRLLDSRPVKAILAAASEQITHLAAIISQRVYEDVVLGGYTGLHPDRCVEVPATVEGKVFAQRAWLYVPSPSGNLVQAGVRPRGESADQVETAGQGRDAKARHDTHYSGNSQSVGEGAAVMGNVGRDITYTGGSTSYRGTNQHWGSGDNVAGDKQAGGAGDHR
;
A
#
# COMPACT_ATOMS: atom_id res chain seq x y z
N MET A 1 -7.23 40.35 -19.43
CA MET A 1 -5.90 40.35 -18.77
C MET A 1 -5.85 39.16 -17.83
N PRO A 2 -4.73 38.41 -17.73
CA PRO A 2 -4.64 37.32 -16.76
C PRO A 2 -4.79 37.88 -15.34
N ALA A 3 -5.53 37.17 -14.48
CA ALA A 3 -5.64 37.53 -13.09
C ALA A 3 -4.23 37.51 -12.44
N PRO A 4 -3.89 38.50 -11.58
CA PRO A 4 -2.59 38.55 -10.95
C PRO A 4 -2.37 37.32 -10.06
N VAL A 5 -1.17 36.74 -10.13
CA VAL A 5 -0.78 35.60 -9.29
C VAL A 5 -0.84 36.04 -7.82
N PRO A 6 -1.59 35.32 -6.96
CA PRO A 6 -1.72 35.73 -5.58
C PRO A 6 -0.44 35.50 -4.78
N VAL A 7 -0.09 36.47 -3.92
CA VAL A 7 1.00 36.33 -2.95
C VAL A 7 0.51 35.49 -1.75
N PRO A 8 1.23 34.43 -1.33
CA PRO A 8 0.89 33.66 -0.13
C PRO A 8 1.04 34.46 1.17
N TYR A 9 0.31 34.07 2.23
CA TYR A 9 0.43 34.56 3.61
C TYR A 9 0.12 36.05 3.89
N VAL A 10 -0.37 36.81 2.90
CA VAL A 10 -0.68 38.24 3.08
C VAL A 10 -2.11 38.52 3.56
N ALA A 11 -3.04 37.60 3.35
CA ALA A 11 -4.44 37.73 3.77
C ALA A 11 -5.11 36.36 3.91
N SER A 12 -6.09 36.26 4.80
CA SER A 12 -6.97 35.09 4.90
C SER A 12 -7.89 35.02 3.68
N ARG A 13 -8.16 33.80 3.21
CA ARG A 13 -9.01 33.54 2.04
C ARG A 13 -9.89 32.32 2.29
N PRO A 14 -11.09 32.25 1.70
CA PRO A 14 -11.88 31.03 1.72
C PRO A 14 -11.07 29.85 1.17
N LEU A 15 -11.12 28.73 1.88
CA LEU A 15 -10.57 27.49 1.37
C LEU A 15 -11.46 27.01 0.21
N PRO A 16 -10.89 26.55 -0.93
CA PRO A 16 -11.68 25.94 -1.99
C PRO A 16 -12.48 24.73 -1.49
N PRO A 17 -13.59 24.37 -2.16
CA PRO A 17 -14.34 23.18 -1.81
C PRO A 17 -13.47 21.93 -1.94
N TYR A 18 -13.81 20.90 -1.16
CA TYR A 18 -13.18 19.60 -1.31
C TYR A 18 -13.72 18.92 -2.55
N ARG A 19 -12.79 18.43 -3.38
CA ARG A 19 -13.12 17.61 -4.54
C ARG A 19 -12.40 16.28 -4.42
N ALA A 20 -13.16 15.22 -4.67
CA ALA A 20 -12.58 13.90 -4.85
C ALA A 20 -11.99 13.82 -6.26
N LEU A 21 -10.92 13.06 -6.39
CA LEU A 21 -10.14 12.91 -7.61
C LEU A 21 -9.94 11.43 -7.87
N PHE A 22 -10.18 11.04 -9.11
CA PHE A 22 -9.89 9.73 -9.64
C PHE A 22 -8.92 9.89 -10.81
N ALA A 23 -7.79 9.22 -10.74
CA ALA A 23 -6.86 9.16 -11.85
C ALA A 23 -6.44 7.73 -12.14
N VAL A 24 -6.31 7.41 -13.42
CA VAL A 24 -5.83 6.11 -13.91
C VAL A 24 -4.73 6.32 -14.93
N ASP A 25 -3.84 5.34 -15.04
CA ASP A 25 -2.94 5.20 -16.18
C ASP A 25 -2.73 3.72 -16.53
N ALA A 26 -2.30 3.46 -17.76
CA ALA A 26 -1.98 2.11 -18.20
C ALA A 26 -0.56 1.69 -17.80
N LYS A 27 -0.42 0.45 -17.34
CA LYS A 27 0.88 -0.20 -17.18
C LYS A 27 1.56 -0.34 -18.54
N ASP A 28 2.85 -0.01 -18.59
CA ASP A 28 3.73 -0.19 -19.74
C ASP A 28 3.25 0.46 -21.05
N PHE A 29 2.38 1.49 -20.98
CA PHE A 29 1.87 2.18 -22.16
C PHE A 29 2.99 2.72 -23.06
N THR A 30 4.03 3.30 -22.46
CA THR A 30 5.20 3.82 -23.19
C THR A 30 6.00 2.74 -23.91
N GLY A 31 5.82 1.46 -23.52
CA GLY A 31 6.44 0.31 -24.18
C GLY A 31 5.64 -0.25 -25.36
N LEU A 32 4.44 0.26 -25.62
CA LEU A 32 3.64 -0.17 -26.77
C LEU A 32 4.25 0.34 -28.08
N PRO A 33 4.02 -0.35 -29.21
CA PRO A 33 4.34 0.18 -30.53
C PRO A 33 3.59 1.49 -30.79
N ALA A 34 4.26 2.49 -31.41
CA ALA A 34 3.74 3.83 -31.71
C ALA A 34 2.30 3.85 -32.29
N VAL A 35 1.99 2.90 -33.17
CA VAL A 35 0.66 2.77 -33.81
C VAL A 35 -0.47 2.43 -32.84
N GLN A 36 -0.16 1.84 -31.68
CA GLN A 36 -1.15 1.43 -30.68
C GLN A 36 -1.46 2.52 -29.66
N HIS A 37 -0.61 3.56 -29.51
CA HIS A 37 -0.82 4.59 -28.48
C HIS A 37 -2.14 5.32 -28.67
N GLY A 38 -2.43 5.84 -29.87
CA GLY A 38 -3.67 6.56 -30.15
C GLY A 38 -4.94 5.75 -29.83
N PRO A 39 -5.08 4.52 -30.37
CA PRO A 39 -6.21 3.65 -30.03
C PRO A 39 -6.33 3.33 -28.53
N VAL A 40 -5.21 3.04 -27.85
CA VAL A 40 -5.25 2.73 -26.41
C VAL A 40 -5.62 3.96 -25.57
N SER A 41 -5.14 5.16 -25.96
CA SER A 41 -5.53 6.42 -25.32
C SER A 41 -7.02 6.72 -25.39
N GLN A 42 -7.71 6.26 -26.42
CA GLN A 42 -9.17 6.40 -26.56
C GLN A 42 -9.92 5.31 -25.79
N LEU A 43 -9.40 4.09 -25.83
CA LEU A 43 -10.01 2.92 -25.18
C LEU A 43 -10.06 3.05 -23.65
N ILE A 44 -9.04 3.61 -23.00
CA ILE A 44 -9.00 3.71 -21.53
C ILE A 44 -10.19 4.53 -20.98
N PRO A 45 -10.46 5.76 -21.46
CA PRO A 45 -11.67 6.50 -21.10
C PRO A 45 -12.96 5.70 -21.31
N GLU A 46 -13.09 4.99 -22.43
CA GLU A 46 -14.29 4.19 -22.75
C GLU A 46 -14.51 3.05 -21.75
N LEU A 47 -13.46 2.33 -21.38
CA LEU A 47 -13.54 1.25 -20.38
C LEU A 47 -13.88 1.80 -18.99
N VAL A 48 -13.37 2.98 -18.63
CA VAL A 48 -13.72 3.68 -17.39
C VAL A 48 -15.20 4.09 -17.39
N ASP A 49 -15.71 4.64 -18.49
CA ASP A 49 -17.11 5.03 -18.63
C ASP A 49 -18.05 3.83 -18.59
N GLN A 50 -17.71 2.76 -19.30
CA GLN A 50 -18.44 1.50 -19.24
C GLN A 50 -18.49 0.94 -17.81
N ALA A 51 -17.39 1.03 -17.06
CA ALA A 51 -17.36 0.58 -15.67
C ALA A 51 -18.20 1.47 -14.74
N LEU A 52 -18.19 2.79 -14.94
CA LEU A 52 -19.06 3.71 -14.20
C LEU A 52 -20.53 3.39 -14.44
N GLU A 53 -20.91 3.14 -15.70
CA GLU A 53 -22.27 2.73 -16.07
C GLU A 53 -22.67 1.42 -15.40
N ARG A 54 -21.83 0.39 -15.49
CA ARG A 54 -22.09 -0.92 -14.88
C ARG A 54 -22.15 -0.86 -13.36
N ALA A 55 -21.47 0.10 -12.73
CA ALA A 55 -21.53 0.35 -11.30
C ALA A 55 -22.74 1.22 -10.89
N GLY A 56 -23.59 1.65 -11.82
CA GLY A 56 -24.74 2.53 -11.56
C GLY A 56 -24.39 4.00 -11.31
N LEU A 57 -23.19 4.43 -11.70
CA LEU A 57 -22.64 5.77 -11.48
C LEU A 57 -22.77 6.68 -12.71
N HIS A 58 -23.92 6.62 -13.39
CA HIS A 58 -24.20 7.41 -14.59
C HIS A 58 -24.08 8.91 -14.34
N GLU A 59 -24.60 9.39 -13.21
CA GLU A 59 -24.52 10.81 -12.84
C GLU A 59 -23.06 11.27 -12.68
N LEU A 60 -22.20 10.43 -12.09
CA LEU A 60 -20.77 10.73 -11.96
C LEU A 60 -20.09 10.77 -13.34
N ARG A 61 -20.39 9.80 -14.22
CA ARG A 61 -19.90 9.76 -15.61
C ARG A 61 -20.19 11.08 -16.33
N ASP A 62 -21.41 11.58 -16.20
CA ASP A 62 -21.90 12.77 -16.92
C ASP A 62 -21.47 14.10 -16.26
N SER A 63 -21.14 14.09 -14.98
CA SER A 63 -20.80 15.29 -14.19
C SER A 63 -19.32 15.40 -13.81
N LYS A 64 -18.43 14.64 -14.48
CA LYS A 64 -16.97 14.70 -14.26
C LYS A 64 -16.45 16.13 -14.28
N ARG A 65 -15.74 16.52 -13.22
CA ARG A 65 -15.10 17.83 -13.09
C ARG A 65 -13.66 17.78 -13.58
N PHE A 66 -13.21 18.86 -14.22
CA PHE A 66 -11.83 19.02 -14.71
C PHE A 66 -11.27 17.81 -15.48
N PRO A 67 -12.06 17.17 -16.38
CA PRO A 67 -11.58 16.00 -17.09
C PRO A 67 -10.33 16.36 -17.90
N ALA A 68 -9.29 15.54 -17.76
CA ALA A 68 -8.11 15.64 -18.60
C ALA A 68 -7.63 14.26 -19.00
N ASN A 69 -7.29 14.13 -20.27
CA ASN A 69 -6.67 12.94 -20.83
C ASN A 69 -5.21 13.29 -21.12
N ALA A 70 -4.29 12.69 -20.36
CA ALA A 70 -2.86 12.92 -20.51
C ALA A 70 -2.23 11.68 -21.14
N GLY A 71 -2.35 11.54 -22.47
CA GLY A 71 -1.76 10.42 -23.22
C GLY A 71 -2.37 9.07 -22.84
N ASP A 72 -1.86 8.45 -21.79
CA ASP A 72 -2.20 7.10 -21.32
C ASP A 72 -3.04 7.07 -20.05
N GLY A 73 -3.36 8.25 -19.51
CA GLY A 73 -4.14 8.39 -18.29
C GLY A 73 -5.36 9.27 -18.43
N VAL A 74 -6.36 8.96 -17.61
CA VAL A 74 -7.57 9.76 -17.42
C VAL A 74 -7.55 10.28 -16.00
N VAL A 75 -7.84 11.56 -15.82
CA VAL A 75 -8.10 12.16 -14.51
C VAL A 75 -9.37 12.98 -14.55
N PHE A 76 -10.19 12.85 -13.52
CA PHE A 76 -11.35 13.70 -13.29
C PHE A 76 -11.62 13.86 -11.80
N GLY A 77 -12.22 15.00 -11.46
CA GLY A 77 -12.80 15.27 -10.16
C GLY A 77 -14.29 14.93 -10.09
N PHE A 78 -14.81 14.79 -8.88
CA PHE A 78 -16.22 14.52 -8.62
C PHE A 78 -16.60 14.93 -7.17
N GLU A 79 -17.89 14.87 -6.86
CA GLU A 79 -18.42 15.17 -5.53
C GLU A 79 -17.92 14.15 -4.49
N PRO A 80 -17.32 14.58 -3.36
CA PRO A 80 -16.81 13.66 -2.33
C PRO A 80 -17.84 12.68 -1.75
N THR A 81 -19.12 13.03 -1.80
CA THR A 81 -20.23 12.16 -1.36
C THR A 81 -20.30 10.84 -2.14
N LEU A 82 -19.69 10.77 -3.33
CA LEU A 82 -19.65 9.58 -4.17
C LEU A 82 -18.40 8.72 -3.95
N LEU A 83 -17.45 9.15 -3.10
CA LEU A 83 -16.25 8.37 -2.77
C LEU A 83 -16.57 6.92 -2.33
N PRO A 84 -17.58 6.66 -1.48
CA PRO A 84 -17.89 5.30 -1.08
C PRO A 84 -18.22 4.38 -2.25
N SER A 85 -19.01 4.89 -3.21
CA SER A 85 -19.44 4.15 -4.41
C SER A 85 -18.31 3.98 -5.44
N VAL A 86 -17.39 4.95 -5.50
CA VAL A 86 -16.17 4.85 -6.31
C VAL A 86 -15.26 3.76 -5.76
N LEU A 87 -15.03 3.71 -4.44
CA LEU A 87 -14.24 2.62 -3.84
C LEU A 87 -14.93 1.26 -3.97
N TRP A 88 -16.24 1.20 -3.76
CA TRP A 88 -17.05 0.01 -3.88
C TRP A 88 -18.49 0.34 -4.29
N PRO A 89 -19.02 -0.24 -5.38
CA PRO A 89 -18.48 -1.38 -6.12
C PRO A 89 -17.55 -1.02 -7.29
N PHE A 90 -17.43 0.26 -7.66
CA PHE A 90 -16.87 0.66 -8.96
C PHE A 90 -15.46 0.13 -9.25
N LEU A 91 -14.51 0.18 -8.30
CA LEU A 91 -13.16 -0.37 -8.54
C LEU A 91 -13.17 -1.88 -8.85
N GLY A 92 -14.09 -2.64 -8.27
CA GLY A 92 -14.27 -4.05 -8.60
C GLY A 92 -14.88 -4.24 -9.99
N VAL A 93 -15.92 -3.46 -10.31
CA VAL A 93 -16.56 -3.47 -11.64
C VAL A 93 -15.57 -3.09 -12.75
N LEU A 94 -14.67 -2.14 -12.49
CA LEU A 94 -13.64 -1.76 -13.44
C LEU A 94 -12.64 -2.89 -13.69
N ASP A 95 -12.22 -3.62 -12.66
CA ASP A 95 -11.37 -4.82 -12.81
C ASP A 95 -12.08 -5.91 -13.65
N ASP A 96 -13.38 -6.14 -13.43
CA ASP A 96 -14.18 -7.08 -14.21
C ASP A 96 -14.30 -6.67 -15.69
N VAL A 97 -14.52 -5.37 -15.96
CA VAL A 97 -14.57 -4.81 -17.33
C VAL A 97 -13.23 -4.99 -18.03
N LEU A 98 -12.11 -4.69 -17.35
CA LEU A 98 -10.77 -4.91 -17.87
C LEU A 98 -10.51 -6.40 -18.14
N GLY A 99 -10.93 -7.29 -17.23
CA GLY A 99 -10.80 -8.73 -17.40
C GLY A 99 -11.56 -9.26 -18.60
N ALA A 100 -12.82 -8.83 -18.79
CA ALA A 100 -13.62 -9.18 -19.95
C ALA A 100 -12.97 -8.69 -21.26
N TYR A 101 -12.51 -7.43 -21.30
CA TYR A 101 -11.78 -6.89 -22.45
C TYR A 101 -10.53 -7.72 -22.76
N ASN A 102 -9.70 -8.00 -21.75
CA ASN A 102 -8.43 -8.71 -21.88
C ASN A 102 -8.59 -10.19 -22.27
N GLN A 103 -9.76 -10.79 -22.07
CA GLN A 103 -10.06 -12.15 -22.51
C GLN A 103 -10.54 -12.21 -23.96
N GLN A 104 -11.25 -11.18 -24.42
CA GLN A 104 -11.91 -11.14 -25.74
C GLN A 104 -11.06 -10.46 -26.81
N SER A 105 -10.18 -9.54 -26.42
CA SER A 105 -9.37 -8.75 -27.35
C SER A 105 -8.11 -9.48 -27.78
N VAL A 106 -7.81 -9.42 -29.08
CA VAL A 106 -6.52 -9.82 -29.67
C VAL A 106 -5.49 -8.67 -29.59
N GLY A 107 -5.91 -7.49 -29.12
CA GLY A 107 -5.08 -6.30 -28.95
C GLY A 107 -4.19 -6.32 -27.69
N PRO A 108 -3.54 -5.19 -27.37
CA PRO A 108 -2.73 -5.09 -26.16
C PRO A 108 -3.60 -5.30 -24.91
N ARG A 109 -3.08 -6.06 -23.94
CA ARG A 109 -3.72 -6.22 -22.64
C ARG A 109 -3.69 -4.89 -21.90
N ILE A 110 -4.83 -4.44 -21.42
CA ILE A 110 -4.97 -3.20 -20.64
C ILE A 110 -4.97 -3.55 -19.16
N ARG A 111 -3.99 -3.02 -18.43
CA ARG A 111 -3.89 -3.13 -16.98
C ARG A 111 -3.70 -1.73 -16.42
N LEU A 112 -4.50 -1.36 -15.43
CA LEU A 112 -4.57 0.00 -14.93
C LEU A 112 -4.00 0.12 -13.52
N ARG A 113 -3.26 1.20 -13.28
CA ARG A 113 -3.08 1.72 -11.92
C ARG A 113 -4.14 2.77 -11.70
N VAL A 114 -4.63 2.87 -10.47
CA VAL A 114 -5.67 3.83 -10.08
C VAL A 114 -5.25 4.54 -8.81
N SER A 115 -5.53 5.84 -8.73
CA SER A 115 -5.40 6.61 -7.50
C SER A 115 -6.72 7.30 -7.15
N VAL A 116 -7.08 7.26 -5.86
CA VAL A 116 -8.27 7.94 -5.32
C VAL A 116 -7.83 8.85 -4.18
N HIS A 117 -8.13 10.14 -4.32
CA HIS A 117 -7.75 11.17 -3.35
C HIS A 117 -8.85 12.20 -3.18
N VAL A 118 -8.75 13.02 -2.13
CA VAL A 118 -9.66 14.11 -1.85
C VAL A 118 -8.90 15.28 -1.23
N GLY A 119 -9.20 16.49 -1.69
CA GLY A 119 -8.59 17.70 -1.14
C GLY A 119 -9.21 18.98 -1.69
N PRO A 120 -8.81 20.14 -1.15
CA PRO A 120 -9.32 21.42 -1.61
C PRO A 120 -8.84 21.71 -3.03
N LEU A 121 -9.77 21.97 -3.94
CA LEU A 121 -9.48 22.37 -5.32
C LEU A 121 -10.39 23.53 -5.75
N PRO A 122 -9.85 24.54 -6.45
CA PRO A 122 -10.68 25.56 -7.09
C PRO A 122 -11.68 24.91 -8.06
N ASP A 123 -12.95 25.31 -7.95
CA ASP A 123 -14.07 24.82 -8.75
C ASP A 123 -15.11 25.93 -8.93
N GLY A 124 -14.78 26.93 -9.74
CA GLY A 124 -15.62 28.08 -10.07
C GLY A 124 -15.72 28.30 -11.58
N ASP A 125 -15.63 27.24 -12.38
CA ASP A 125 -15.64 27.23 -13.85
C ASP A 125 -14.66 28.23 -14.50
N SER A 126 -13.49 28.42 -13.88
CA SER A 126 -12.43 29.33 -14.31
C SER A 126 -11.20 28.60 -14.85
N PRO A 127 -10.44 29.18 -15.80
CA PRO A 127 -9.17 28.62 -16.23
C PRO A 127 -8.21 28.41 -15.05
N GLY A 128 -7.77 27.18 -14.85
CA GLY A 128 -6.92 26.80 -13.73
C GLY A 128 -7.63 25.99 -12.65
N ASP A 129 -8.96 25.88 -12.70
CA ASP A 129 -9.71 25.02 -11.78
C ASP A 129 -9.32 23.55 -11.89
N GLY A 130 -9.47 22.84 -10.77
CA GLY A 130 -8.95 21.49 -10.59
C GLY A 130 -7.43 21.41 -10.42
N ASN A 131 -6.68 22.51 -10.56
CA ASN A 131 -5.25 22.50 -10.27
C ASN A 131 -4.97 22.85 -8.81
N GLY A 132 -4.03 22.13 -8.21
CA GLY A 132 -3.62 22.32 -6.83
C GLY A 132 -2.89 21.12 -6.27
N THR A 133 -2.49 21.21 -5.00
CA THR A 133 -1.77 20.15 -4.30
C THR A 133 -2.50 18.82 -4.35
N ALA A 134 -3.84 18.81 -4.20
CA ALA A 134 -4.62 17.58 -4.27
C ALA A 134 -4.44 16.88 -5.63
N ARG A 135 -4.52 17.58 -6.76
CA ARG A 135 -4.29 16.99 -8.09
C ARG A 135 -2.86 16.48 -8.26
N ASN A 136 -1.88 17.23 -7.77
CA ASN A 136 -0.48 16.82 -7.81
C ASN A 136 -0.25 15.54 -6.99
N ASP A 137 -0.83 15.47 -5.80
CA ASP A 137 -0.72 14.31 -4.92
C ASP A 137 -1.45 13.09 -5.50
N THR A 138 -2.61 13.27 -6.15
CA THR A 138 -3.29 12.20 -6.92
C THR A 138 -2.34 11.59 -7.96
N HIS A 139 -1.70 12.40 -8.79
CA HIS A 139 -0.74 11.90 -9.78
C HIS A 139 0.50 11.26 -9.14
N ARG A 140 0.98 11.76 -7.99
CA ARG A 140 2.12 11.16 -7.28
C ARG A 140 1.77 9.85 -6.60
N LEU A 141 0.55 9.69 -6.10
CA LEU A 141 0.02 8.42 -5.61
C LEU A 141 -0.02 7.40 -6.74
N LEU A 142 -0.57 7.78 -7.89
CA LEU A 142 -0.61 6.94 -9.11
C LEU A 142 0.79 6.51 -9.57
N ASP A 143 1.76 7.44 -9.50
CA ASP A 143 3.17 7.24 -9.88
C ASP A 143 4.02 6.51 -8.80
N SER A 144 3.41 6.16 -7.66
CA SER A 144 4.15 5.66 -6.50
C SER A 144 4.71 4.23 -6.68
N ARG A 145 5.83 3.96 -6.02
CA ARG A 145 6.52 2.66 -6.07
C ARG A 145 5.61 1.48 -5.69
N PRO A 146 4.79 1.54 -4.63
CA PRO A 146 4.00 0.37 -4.21
C PRO A 146 2.97 -0.09 -5.26
N VAL A 147 2.22 0.84 -5.86
CA VAL A 147 1.19 0.49 -6.87
C VAL A 147 1.83 -0.04 -8.15
N LYS A 148 2.98 0.53 -8.57
CA LYS A 148 3.77 0.02 -9.69
C LYS A 148 4.30 -1.39 -9.43
N ALA A 149 4.86 -1.62 -8.24
CA ALA A 149 5.45 -2.90 -7.86
C ALA A 149 4.42 -4.02 -7.81
N ILE A 150 3.22 -3.77 -7.26
CA ILE A 150 2.15 -4.77 -7.24
C ILE A 150 1.75 -5.18 -8.64
N LEU A 151 1.48 -4.21 -9.52
CA LEU A 151 1.03 -4.53 -10.88
C LEU A 151 2.14 -5.17 -11.72
N ALA A 152 3.41 -4.85 -11.47
CA ALA A 152 4.55 -5.51 -12.09
C ALA A 152 4.72 -6.96 -11.63
N ALA A 153 4.51 -7.25 -10.33
CA ALA A 153 4.64 -8.59 -9.78
C ALA A 153 3.45 -9.50 -10.09
N ALA A 154 2.24 -8.93 -10.19
CA ALA A 154 1.00 -9.69 -10.34
C ALA A 154 0.86 -10.39 -11.71
N SER A 155 0.19 -11.53 -11.73
CA SER A 155 -0.20 -12.21 -12.98
C SER A 155 -1.10 -11.32 -13.83
N GLU A 156 -0.72 -11.15 -15.11
CA GLU A 156 -1.45 -10.31 -16.07
C GLU A 156 -2.82 -10.89 -16.47
N GLN A 157 -3.02 -12.19 -16.23
CA GLN A 157 -4.23 -12.93 -16.53
C GLN A 157 -5.32 -12.75 -15.46
N ILE A 158 -4.93 -12.37 -14.25
CA ILE A 158 -5.84 -12.31 -13.08
C ILE A 158 -5.94 -10.90 -12.52
N THR A 159 -4.83 -10.17 -12.45
CA THR A 159 -4.79 -8.84 -11.82
C THR A 159 -4.70 -7.77 -12.89
N HIS A 160 -5.83 -7.13 -13.18
CA HIS A 160 -5.95 -6.09 -14.19
C HIS A 160 -5.90 -4.68 -13.60
N LEU A 161 -6.28 -4.53 -12.33
CA LEU A 161 -6.29 -3.24 -11.64
C LEU A 161 -5.53 -3.29 -10.30
N ALA A 162 -4.78 -2.23 -10.00
CA ALA A 162 -4.27 -1.94 -8.67
C ALA A 162 -4.60 -0.49 -8.28
N ALA A 163 -5.31 -0.29 -7.17
CA ALA A 163 -5.69 1.01 -6.68
C ALA A 163 -4.84 1.43 -5.49
N ILE A 164 -4.53 2.72 -5.40
CA ILE A 164 -3.94 3.36 -4.24
C ILE A 164 -4.88 4.46 -3.71
N ILE A 165 -5.22 4.36 -2.43
CA ILE A 165 -6.19 5.21 -1.74
C ILE A 165 -5.42 6.10 -0.79
N SER A 166 -5.60 7.42 -0.91
CA SER A 166 -4.96 8.36 0.00
C SER A 166 -5.46 8.20 1.43
N GLN A 167 -4.64 8.62 2.41
CA GLN A 167 -4.98 8.54 3.83
C GLN A 167 -6.36 9.11 4.18
N ARG A 168 -6.65 10.34 3.74
CA ARG A 168 -7.93 10.99 4.04
C ARG A 168 -9.13 10.19 3.53
N VAL A 169 -9.06 9.71 2.29
CA VAL A 169 -10.12 8.88 1.71
C VAL A 169 -10.28 7.58 2.52
N TYR A 170 -9.19 6.93 2.89
CA TYR A 170 -9.26 5.69 3.66
C TYR A 170 -9.86 5.90 5.06
N GLU A 171 -9.40 6.91 5.79
CA GLU A 171 -9.87 7.25 7.13
C GLU A 171 -11.36 7.66 7.11
N ASP A 172 -11.74 8.57 6.22
CA ASP A 172 -13.09 9.13 6.19
C ASP A 172 -14.11 8.13 5.63
N VAL A 173 -13.73 7.29 4.66
CA VAL A 173 -14.68 6.45 3.91
C VAL A 173 -14.65 4.99 4.35
N VAL A 174 -13.45 4.39 4.43
CA VAL A 174 -13.28 2.96 4.73
C VAL A 174 -13.38 2.71 6.22
N LEU A 175 -12.58 3.41 7.03
CA LEU A 175 -12.66 3.27 8.50
C LEU A 175 -13.94 3.90 9.06
N GLY A 176 -14.46 4.95 8.40
CA GLY A 176 -15.77 5.52 8.70
C GLY A 176 -16.96 4.60 8.42
N GLY A 177 -16.77 3.47 7.70
CA GLY A 177 -17.82 2.50 7.42
C GLY A 177 -18.85 2.96 6.39
N TYR A 178 -18.53 3.94 5.55
CA TYR A 178 -19.44 4.47 4.53
C TYR A 178 -19.43 3.65 3.23
N THR A 179 -18.43 2.79 3.03
CA THR A 179 -18.28 1.95 1.83
C THR A 179 -18.41 0.47 2.16
N GLY A 180 -18.82 -0.34 1.17
CA GLY A 180 -18.80 -1.80 1.27
C GLY A 180 -17.40 -2.42 1.17
N LEU A 181 -16.37 -1.62 0.87
CA LEU A 181 -14.97 -2.07 0.89
C LEU A 181 -14.51 -2.30 2.34
N HIS A 182 -14.34 -3.57 2.72
CA HIS A 182 -13.85 -3.93 4.05
C HIS A 182 -12.38 -3.48 4.26
N PRO A 183 -12.00 -2.92 5.42
CA PRO A 183 -10.63 -2.47 5.71
C PRO A 183 -9.54 -3.52 5.45
N ASP A 184 -9.80 -4.80 5.77
CA ASP A 184 -8.84 -5.91 5.56
C ASP A 184 -8.57 -6.24 4.08
N ARG A 185 -9.33 -5.65 3.15
CA ARG A 185 -9.00 -5.73 1.72
C ARG A 185 -7.95 -4.71 1.31
N CYS A 186 -7.54 -3.83 2.23
CA CYS A 186 -6.58 -2.78 2.00
C CYS A 186 -5.28 -3.02 2.78
N VAL A 187 -4.15 -2.74 2.15
CA VAL A 187 -2.83 -2.87 2.77
C VAL A 187 -2.19 -1.48 2.89
N GLU A 188 -1.87 -1.07 4.11
CA GLU A 188 -1.15 0.19 4.34
C GLU A 188 0.26 0.11 3.71
N VAL A 189 0.62 1.15 2.97
CA VAL A 189 1.93 1.30 2.32
C VAL A 189 2.46 2.73 2.41
N PRO A 190 3.79 2.90 2.44
CA PRO A 190 4.41 4.21 2.22
C PRO A 190 4.40 4.53 0.71
N ALA A 191 3.52 5.43 0.28
CA ALA A 191 3.51 5.94 -1.09
C ALA A 191 4.71 6.89 -1.29
N THR A 192 5.72 6.42 -2.02
CA THR A 192 6.91 7.20 -2.39
C THR A 192 7.12 7.20 -3.89
N VAL A 193 7.67 8.29 -4.43
CA VAL A 193 8.01 8.41 -5.86
C VAL A 193 9.52 8.62 -6.01
N GLU A 194 10.16 7.83 -6.88
CA GLU A 194 11.60 7.94 -7.10
C GLU A 194 11.98 9.32 -7.65
N GLY A 195 13.07 9.90 -7.13
CA GLY A 195 13.56 11.21 -7.54
C GLY A 195 12.69 12.40 -7.12
N LYS A 196 11.58 12.18 -6.37
CA LYS A 196 10.71 13.26 -5.87
C LYS A 196 10.64 13.21 -4.34
N VAL A 197 10.62 14.38 -3.70
CA VAL A 197 10.33 14.49 -2.27
C VAL A 197 8.82 14.32 -2.05
N PHE A 198 8.38 13.06 -2.08
CA PHE A 198 7.00 12.67 -1.83
C PHE A 198 6.98 11.38 -1.01
N ALA A 199 6.40 11.45 0.18
CA ALA A 199 6.16 10.33 1.06
C ALA A 199 4.84 10.57 1.79
N GLN A 200 3.86 9.71 1.57
CA GLN A 200 2.56 9.76 2.22
C GLN A 200 2.12 8.36 2.62
N ARG A 201 1.37 8.23 3.72
CA ARG A 201 0.67 7.00 4.05
C ARG A 201 -0.49 6.81 3.07
N ALA A 202 -0.62 5.61 2.53
CA ALA A 202 -1.67 5.27 1.59
C ALA A 202 -2.05 3.79 1.73
N TRP A 203 -3.14 3.40 1.09
CA TRP A 203 -3.65 2.03 1.16
C TRP A 203 -3.78 1.45 -0.25
N LEU A 204 -3.19 0.28 -0.46
CA LEU A 204 -3.36 -0.48 -1.69
C LEU A 204 -4.62 -1.32 -1.61
N TYR A 205 -5.39 -1.33 -2.67
CA TYR A 205 -6.51 -2.24 -2.89
C TYR A 205 -6.36 -2.90 -4.26
N VAL A 206 -6.43 -4.23 -4.28
CA VAL A 206 -6.37 -5.04 -5.50
C VAL A 206 -7.65 -5.86 -5.55
N PRO A 207 -8.60 -5.59 -6.47
CA PRO A 207 -9.86 -6.31 -6.53
C PRO A 207 -9.68 -7.82 -6.70
N SER A 208 -8.81 -8.22 -7.65
CA SER A 208 -8.49 -9.61 -7.99
C SER A 208 -6.99 -9.90 -7.78
N PRO A 209 -6.53 -10.16 -6.55
CA PRO A 209 -5.13 -10.46 -6.29
C PRO A 209 -4.78 -11.84 -6.85
N SER A 210 -3.74 -11.88 -7.68
CA SER A 210 -3.21 -13.13 -8.24
C SER A 210 -2.53 -14.00 -7.17
N GLY A 211 -2.54 -15.32 -7.36
CA GLY A 211 -2.03 -16.27 -6.38
C GLY A 211 -0.56 -16.06 -6.01
N ASN A 212 0.25 -15.53 -6.92
CA ASN A 212 1.66 -15.21 -6.64
C ASN A 212 1.81 -14.02 -5.66
N LEU A 213 0.89 -13.06 -5.66
CA LEU A 213 0.86 -11.99 -4.64
C LEU A 213 0.50 -12.56 -3.27
N VAL A 214 -0.49 -13.45 -3.22
CA VAL A 214 -0.90 -14.11 -1.98
C VAL A 214 0.24 -14.96 -1.43
N GLN A 215 0.90 -15.75 -2.28
CA GLN A 215 2.03 -16.58 -1.89
C GLN A 215 3.20 -15.77 -1.33
N ALA A 216 3.48 -14.59 -1.88
CA ALA A 216 4.52 -13.69 -1.37
C ALA A 216 4.24 -13.21 0.06
N GLY A 217 2.98 -13.07 0.45
CA GLY A 217 2.58 -12.73 1.83
C GLY A 217 2.49 -13.93 2.78
N VAL A 218 2.22 -15.14 2.27
CA VAL A 218 2.05 -16.37 3.08
C VAL A 218 3.38 -17.05 3.42
N ARG A 219 4.44 -16.84 2.63
CA ARG A 219 5.75 -17.42 2.94
C ARG A 219 6.32 -16.81 4.23
N PRO A 220 6.76 -17.61 5.20
CA PRO A 220 7.42 -17.10 6.39
C PRO A 220 8.65 -16.29 5.98
N ARG A 221 8.83 -15.14 6.62
CA ARG A 221 9.85 -14.11 6.33
C ARG A 221 11.32 -14.59 6.43
N GLY A 222 11.57 -15.88 6.61
CA GLY A 222 12.87 -16.46 6.92
C GLY A 222 13.57 -17.25 5.81
N GLU A 223 12.95 -17.50 4.65
CA GLU A 223 13.54 -18.44 3.66
C GLU A 223 14.15 -17.76 2.41
N SER A 224 14.16 -16.42 2.34
CA SER A 224 14.72 -15.70 1.18
C SER A 224 16.17 -15.22 1.36
N ALA A 225 16.84 -15.59 2.47
CA ALA A 225 18.23 -15.21 2.73
C ALA A 225 19.28 -16.23 2.25
N ASP A 226 18.91 -17.47 1.92
CA ASP A 226 19.90 -18.56 1.68
C ASP A 226 20.06 -19.00 0.22
N GLN A 227 19.68 -18.18 -0.77
CA GLN A 227 19.91 -18.49 -2.20
C GLN A 227 20.81 -17.51 -2.94
N VAL A 228 21.70 -16.81 -2.21
CA VAL A 228 22.85 -16.11 -2.81
C VAL A 228 24.09 -16.59 -2.07
N GLU A 229 24.63 -17.74 -2.47
CA GLU A 229 26.05 -18.16 -2.38
C GLU A 229 26.17 -19.69 -2.31
N THR A 230 26.05 -20.36 -3.45
CA THR A 230 26.73 -21.66 -3.67
C THR A 230 26.84 -21.97 -5.16
N ALA A 231 27.55 -21.11 -5.90
CA ALA A 231 28.08 -21.45 -7.22
C ALA A 231 29.47 -20.81 -7.37
N GLY A 232 30.47 -21.43 -6.76
CA GLY A 232 31.85 -20.97 -6.79
C GLY A 232 32.82 -21.93 -6.11
N GLN A 233 32.88 -23.18 -6.56
CA GLN A 233 33.99 -24.07 -6.21
C GLN A 233 35.18 -23.82 -7.13
N GLY A 234 36.35 -23.48 -6.56
CA GLY A 234 37.62 -23.33 -7.27
C GLY A 234 38.82 -23.13 -6.35
N ARG A 235 39.25 -24.21 -5.69
CA ARG A 235 40.60 -24.62 -5.20
C ARG A 235 41.70 -23.54 -5.02
N ASP A 236 42.29 -23.44 -3.83
CA ASP A 236 43.60 -24.07 -3.51
C ASP A 236 44.04 -23.88 -2.04
N ALA A 237 44.92 -24.77 -1.59
CA ALA A 237 45.16 -25.17 -0.19
C ALA A 237 46.46 -24.62 0.45
N LYS A 238 46.43 -24.42 1.79
CA LYS A 238 47.47 -24.65 2.86
C LYS A 238 47.16 -23.75 4.07
N ALA A 239 47.35 -24.08 5.35
CA ALA A 239 47.87 -25.24 6.05
C ALA A 239 47.45 -25.22 7.55
N ARG A 240 47.03 -26.37 8.07
CA ARG A 240 47.23 -27.00 9.40
C ARG A 240 47.46 -26.14 10.66
N HIS A 241 46.52 -26.22 11.62
CA HIS A 241 46.76 -26.90 12.93
C HIS A 241 45.44 -27.12 13.71
N ASP A 242 45.20 -28.40 14.02
CA ASP A 242 44.67 -28.99 15.26
C ASP A 242 43.72 -28.19 16.16
N THR A 243 42.48 -28.67 16.32
CA THR A 243 42.09 -29.57 17.43
C THR A 243 40.58 -29.75 17.34
N HIS A 244 40.12 -30.98 17.10
CA HIS A 244 38.70 -31.31 17.18
C HIS A 244 38.21 -31.17 18.62
N TYR A 245 37.21 -30.32 18.84
CA TYR A 245 36.25 -30.48 19.93
C TYR A 245 34.85 -30.54 19.30
N SER A 246 34.36 -31.74 19.02
CA SER A 246 32.94 -31.96 18.72
C SER A 246 32.18 -31.92 20.04
N GLY A 247 31.69 -30.74 20.42
CA GLY A 247 30.80 -30.58 21.55
C GLY A 247 29.45 -31.24 21.27
N ASN A 248 29.10 -32.21 22.11
CA ASN A 248 27.99 -33.14 22.00
C ASN A 248 26.67 -32.49 21.56
N SER A 249 26.08 -32.99 20.46
CA SER A 249 24.67 -32.78 20.17
C SER A 249 23.90 -33.98 20.74
N GLN A 250 22.85 -33.70 21.50
CA GLN A 250 21.93 -34.73 21.99
C GLN A 250 20.51 -34.26 21.63
N SER A 251 19.82 -35.02 20.80
CA SER A 251 18.42 -34.78 20.47
C SER A 251 17.53 -35.46 21.50
N VAL A 252 16.57 -34.72 22.05
CA VAL A 252 15.59 -35.24 23.01
C VAL A 252 14.20 -34.99 22.44
N GLY A 253 13.42 -36.06 22.28
CA GLY A 253 12.06 -35.98 21.72
C GLY A 253 11.04 -35.36 22.66
N GLU A 254 11.09 -35.67 23.96
CA GLU A 254 10.34 -35.02 25.05
C GLU A 254 11.10 -35.16 26.37
N GLY A 255 11.22 -34.08 27.17
CA GLY A 255 11.93 -34.03 28.46
C GLY A 255 13.04 -32.97 28.54
N ALA A 256 13.57 -32.71 29.74
CA ALA A 256 14.58 -31.67 29.98
C ALA A 256 16.01 -32.22 29.81
N ALA A 257 16.87 -31.46 29.12
CA ALA A 257 18.30 -31.73 28.99
C ALA A 257 19.11 -30.78 29.88
N VAL A 258 20.18 -31.29 30.50
CA VAL A 258 21.14 -30.47 31.27
C VAL A 258 22.50 -30.55 30.59
N MET A 259 23.02 -29.41 30.13
CA MET A 259 24.33 -29.29 29.49
C MET A 259 25.11 -28.16 30.16
N GLY A 260 26.36 -28.42 30.54
CA GLY A 260 27.23 -27.45 31.21
C GLY A 260 28.65 -27.51 30.67
N ASN A 261 29.35 -26.38 30.69
CA ASN A 261 30.77 -26.26 30.37
C ASN A 261 31.52 -25.70 31.59
N VAL A 262 32.84 -25.91 31.69
CA VAL A 262 33.65 -25.47 32.85
C VAL A 262 33.85 -23.95 32.80
N GLY A 263 32.80 -23.23 33.17
CA GLY A 263 32.66 -21.77 33.05
C GLY A 263 31.28 -21.33 33.55
N ARG A 264 31.00 -21.60 34.82
CA ARG A 264 30.01 -20.95 35.72
C ARG A 264 28.60 -20.51 35.25
N ASP A 265 27.98 -21.09 34.23
CA ASP A 265 26.54 -20.90 33.94
C ASP A 265 25.77 -22.21 33.71
N ILE A 266 24.54 -22.29 34.24
CA ILE A 266 23.58 -23.42 34.04
C ILE A 266 22.33 -22.84 33.36
N THR A 267 21.95 -23.39 32.20
CA THR A 267 20.74 -22.99 31.46
C THR A 267 19.71 -24.13 31.51
N TYR A 268 18.49 -23.83 31.97
CA TYR A 268 17.34 -24.75 31.97
C TYR A 268 16.33 -24.34 30.89
N THR A 269 15.91 -25.29 30.06
CA THR A 269 14.79 -25.14 29.13
C THR A 269 13.79 -26.27 29.37
N GLY A 270 12.63 -25.92 29.92
CA GLY A 270 11.50 -26.83 30.10
C GLY A 270 10.30 -26.35 29.27
N GLY A 271 9.76 -27.22 28.44
CA GLY A 271 8.45 -27.02 27.80
C GLY A 271 7.34 -27.52 28.71
N SER A 272 6.24 -26.78 28.81
CA SER A 272 4.98 -27.30 29.33
C SER A 272 3.82 -26.96 28.39
N THR A 273 3.22 -28.05 27.94
CA THR A 273 1.92 -28.35 27.36
C THR A 273 0.78 -27.35 27.64
N SER A 274 -0.09 -27.25 26.63
CA SER A 274 -1.25 -26.36 26.47
C SER A 274 -2.28 -26.32 27.60
N TYR A 275 -2.79 -25.12 27.89
CA TYR A 275 -4.15 -24.90 28.40
C TYR A 275 -4.83 -23.76 27.62
N ARG A 276 -5.99 -24.04 27.03
CA ARG A 276 -6.88 -23.05 26.39
C ARG A 276 -7.78 -22.46 27.47
N GLY A 277 -7.72 -21.14 27.66
CA GLY A 277 -8.67 -20.36 28.42
C GLY A 277 -8.85 -19.00 27.75
N THR A 278 -10.07 -18.70 27.34
CA THR A 278 -10.48 -17.43 26.75
C THR A 278 -10.67 -16.35 27.81
N ASN A 279 -10.59 -15.10 27.32
CA ASN A 279 -10.98 -13.83 27.95
C ASN A 279 -10.01 -13.16 28.93
N GLN A 280 -10.22 -11.84 28.99
CA GLN A 280 -9.74 -10.80 29.91
C GLN A 280 -8.72 -9.86 29.24
N HIS A 281 -9.15 -8.67 28.80
CA HIS A 281 -9.37 -7.46 29.63
C HIS A 281 -8.05 -6.71 29.84
N TRP A 282 -7.93 -5.54 29.21
CA TRP A 282 -6.88 -4.56 29.50
C TRP A 282 -7.21 -3.83 30.80
N GLY A 283 -6.24 -3.78 31.73
CA GLY A 283 -6.27 -2.88 32.88
C GLY A 283 -5.49 -3.41 34.08
N SER A 284 -4.53 -2.60 34.57
CA SER A 284 -3.73 -2.77 35.79
C SER A 284 -2.61 -3.82 35.67
N GLY A 285 -1.32 -3.56 35.85
CA GLY A 285 -0.61 -2.52 36.60
C GLY A 285 0.41 -3.27 37.46
N ASP A 286 1.72 -3.06 37.27
CA ASP A 286 2.73 -3.64 38.15
C ASP A 286 3.57 -2.55 38.81
N ASN A 287 3.47 -2.56 40.15
CA ASN A 287 4.21 -1.76 41.09
C ASN A 287 5.66 -2.26 41.17
N VAL A 288 6.62 -1.34 41.10
CA VAL A 288 8.01 -1.61 41.47
C VAL A 288 8.17 -1.27 42.95
N ALA A 289 8.36 -2.30 43.78
CA ALA A 289 8.77 -2.14 45.17
C ALA A 289 10.30 -2.10 45.25
N GLY A 290 10.85 -0.97 45.68
CA GLY A 290 12.24 -0.84 46.09
C GLY A 290 12.29 -0.42 47.55
N ASP A 291 13.05 -1.16 48.37
CA ASP A 291 13.24 -0.88 49.79
C ASP A 291 14.72 -0.55 50.04
N LYS A 292 15.02 0.66 50.55
CA LYS A 292 15.69 0.85 51.87
C LYS A 292 16.13 2.30 52.16
N GLN A 293 15.72 2.69 53.37
CA GLN A 293 16.39 3.47 54.43
C GLN A 293 16.71 4.97 54.23
N ALA A 294 15.85 5.78 54.86
CA ALA A 294 16.16 7.14 55.30
C ALA A 294 16.73 7.13 56.73
N GLY A 295 17.92 7.71 56.91
CA GLY A 295 18.43 8.14 58.21
C GLY A 295 18.00 9.58 58.45
N GLY A 296 17.29 9.83 59.54
CA GLY A 296 16.78 11.14 59.91
C GLY A 296 17.58 11.86 60.99
N ALA A 297 17.33 13.17 61.03
CA ALA A 297 17.45 14.15 62.11
C ALA A 297 18.83 14.77 62.41
N GLY A 298 18.86 16.10 62.29
CA GLY A 298 19.91 16.98 62.77
C GLY A 298 19.66 18.43 62.38
N ASP A 299 18.62 19.05 62.96
CA ASP A 299 18.47 20.51 63.04
C ASP A 299 19.63 21.09 63.87
N HIS A 300 20.21 22.22 63.45
CA HIS A 300 20.66 23.33 64.31
C HIS A 300 21.44 24.41 63.52
N ARG A 301 20.81 25.59 63.47
CA ARG A 301 21.34 26.96 63.27
C ARG A 301 21.83 27.39 61.90
#